data_AF-A0A844KSD5-F1
#
_entry.id   AF-A0A844KSD5-F1
#
_cell.length_a   1.000
_cell.length_b   1.000
_cell.length_c   1.000
_cell.angle_alpha   90.00
_cell.angle_beta   90.00
_cell.angle_gamma   90.00
#
_symmetry.space_group_name_H-M   'P 1'
#
loop_
_entity.id
_entity.type
_entity.pdbx_description
1 polymer ?
#
loop_
_entity_poly.entity_id
_entity_poly.type
_entity_poly.pdbx_seq_one_letter_code
_entity_poly.pdbx_strand_id
1 'polypeptide(L)'
;MTGMTDKNSNMLAKIGITIGKGNKLELDEDALKQADISSLKTVFTGYNSFVSKISQKATGISNAANRASATYTNNGTYSKTDSLLTSSKIDEEV
;
A
#
# COMPACT_ATOMS: atom_id res chain seq x y z
N MET A 1 -5.23 -4.60 -2.10
CA MET A 1 -5.73 -3.22 -1.97
C MET A 1 -7.20 -3.10 -2.39
N THR A 2 -7.70 -4.00 -3.26
CA THR A 2 -9.10 -4.11 -3.70
C THR A 2 -10.14 -3.98 -2.59
N GLY A 3 -10.07 -4.79 -1.52
CA GLY A 3 -11.06 -4.69 -0.44
C GLY A 3 -11.10 -3.34 0.32
N MET A 4 -10.04 -2.53 0.24
CA MET A 4 -10.06 -1.15 0.76
C MET A 4 -10.75 -0.21 -0.23
N THR A 5 -10.50 -0.39 -1.53
CA THR A 5 -11.18 0.32 -2.62
C THR A 5 -12.68 0.01 -2.63
N ASP A 6 -13.06 -1.26 -2.50
CA ASP A 6 -14.47 -1.69 -2.50
C ASP A 6 -15.28 -1.05 -1.37
N LYS A 7 -14.68 -0.95 -0.17
CA LYS A 7 -15.31 -0.27 0.98
C LYS A 7 -15.50 1.23 0.76
N ASN A 8 -14.75 1.84 -0.16
CA ASN A 8 -14.87 3.26 -0.53
C ASN A 8 -15.60 3.45 -1.87
N SER A 9 -16.13 2.39 -2.49
CA SER A 9 -16.81 2.42 -3.79
C SER A 9 -17.90 3.49 -3.88
N ASN A 10 -18.73 3.62 -2.85
CA ASN A 10 -19.78 4.64 -2.81
C ASN A 10 -19.24 6.08 -2.82
N MET A 11 -18.08 6.32 -2.19
CA MET A 11 -17.46 7.64 -2.19
C MET A 11 -16.76 7.94 -3.52
N LEU A 12 -16.15 6.91 -4.11
CA LEU A 12 -15.55 7.00 -5.45
C LEU A 12 -16.62 7.26 -6.52
N ALA A 13 -17.77 6.59 -6.45
CA ALA A 13 -18.85 6.76 -7.42
C ALA A 13 -19.40 8.21 -7.41
N LYS A 14 -19.46 8.85 -6.25
CA LYS A 14 -19.87 10.26 -6.10
C LYS A 14 -18.97 11.25 -6.83
N ILE A 15 -17.73 10.87 -7.12
CA ILE A 15 -16.75 11.69 -7.85
C ILE A 15 -16.50 11.14 -9.26
N GLY A 16 -17.39 10.31 -9.80
CA GLY A 16 -17.27 9.77 -11.16
C GLY A 16 -16.28 8.60 -11.30
N ILE A 17 -15.85 7.96 -10.22
CA ILE A 17 -14.94 6.81 -10.27
C ILE A 17 -15.67 5.54 -9.84
N THR A 18 -15.65 4.51 -10.69
CA THR A 18 -16.28 3.21 -10.39
C THR A 18 -15.28 2.06 -10.46
N ILE A 19 -15.66 0.91 -9.88
CA ILE A 19 -14.85 -0.32 -9.92
C ILE A 19 -15.44 -1.21 -11.01
N GLY A 20 -14.79 -1.22 -12.16
CA GLY A 20 -15.17 -1.99 -13.32
C GLY A 20 -14.67 -3.44 -13.27
N LYS A 21 -14.78 -4.12 -14.41
CA LYS A 21 -14.42 -5.54 -14.53
C LYS A 21 -12.93 -5.76 -14.24
N GLY A 22 -12.64 -6.80 -13.47
CA GLY A 22 -11.26 -7.14 -13.09
C GLY A 22 -10.65 -6.17 -12.08
N ASN A 23 -11.48 -5.50 -11.26
CA ASN A 23 -11.07 -4.54 -10.23
C ASN A 23 -10.32 -3.31 -10.79
N LYS A 24 -10.60 -2.93 -12.03
CA LYS A 24 -10.05 -1.72 -12.65
C LYS A 24 -10.87 -0.52 -12.24
N LEU A 25 -10.22 0.62 -12.05
CA LEU A 25 -10.93 1.87 -11.86
C LEU A 25 -11.33 2.42 -13.22
N GLU A 26 -12.61 2.74 -13.36
CA GLU A 26 -13.18 3.39 -14.54
C GLU A 26 -13.60 4.81 -14.17
N LEU A 27 -13.39 5.73 -15.10
CA LEU A 27 -13.65 7.15 -14.90
C LEU A 27 -14.77 7.60 -15.82
N ASP A 28 -15.82 8.15 -15.23
CA ASP A 28 -16.81 8.98 -15.90
C ASP A 28 -16.34 10.44 -15.81
N GLU A 29 -15.89 10.97 -16.94
CA GLU A 29 -15.29 12.31 -17.01
C GLU A 29 -16.31 13.42 -16.75
N ASP A 30 -17.55 13.24 -17.19
CA ASP A 30 -18.62 14.23 -17.01
C ASP A 30 -19.07 14.26 -15.55
N ALA A 31 -19.23 13.08 -14.93
CA ALA A 31 -19.53 12.98 -13.51
C ALA A 31 -18.39 13.55 -12.64
N LEU A 32 -17.13 13.33 -13.03
CA LEU A 32 -15.97 13.90 -12.32
C LEU A 32 -15.96 15.44 -12.39
N LYS A 33 -16.23 16.02 -13.57
CA LYS A 33 -16.27 17.48 -13.75
C LYS A 33 -17.41 18.13 -12.96
N GLN A 34 -18.52 17.42 -12.79
CA GLN A 34 -19.68 17.88 -12.03
C GLN A 34 -19.57 17.59 -10.53
N ALA A 35 -18.59 16.77 -10.11
CA ALA A 35 -18.43 16.39 -8.72
C ALA A 35 -18.13 17.59 -7.83
N ASP A 36 -18.71 17.59 -6.64
CA ASP A 36 -18.46 18.62 -5.65
C ASP A 36 -16.99 18.60 -5.18
N ILE A 37 -16.38 19.79 -5.09
CA ILE A 37 -14.97 19.97 -4.71
C ILE A 37 -14.71 19.44 -3.30
N SER A 38 -15.66 19.56 -2.37
CA SER A 38 -15.52 19.02 -1.01
C SER A 38 -15.47 17.49 -1.02
N SER A 39 -16.27 16.86 -1.89
CA SER A 39 -16.26 15.41 -2.11
C SER A 39 -14.91 14.94 -2.68
N LEU A 40 -14.37 15.66 -3.67
CA LEU A 40 -13.02 15.40 -4.20
C LEU A 40 -11.95 15.53 -3.13
N LYS A 41 -11.98 16.60 -2.33
CA LYS A 41 -11.06 16.81 -1.22
C LYS A 41 -11.15 15.68 -0.21
N THR A 42 -12.35 15.22 0.14
CA THR A 42 -12.55 14.14 1.12
C THR A 42 -11.91 12.82 0.66
N VAL A 43 -11.99 12.50 -0.64
CA VAL A 43 -11.43 11.27 -1.20
C VAL A 43 -9.91 11.36 -1.37
N PHE A 44 -9.41 12.46 -1.93
CA PHE A 44 -8.02 12.58 -2.38
C PHE A 44 -7.10 13.29 -1.39
N THR A 45 -7.63 14.11 -0.49
CA THR A 45 -6.83 15.01 0.35
C THR A 45 -7.16 14.84 1.83
N GLY A 46 -6.23 15.24 2.69
CA GLY A 46 -6.42 15.18 4.14
C GLY A 46 -5.98 13.86 4.78
N TYR A 47 -5.81 13.93 6.10
CA TYR A 47 -5.46 12.79 6.94
C TYR A 47 -6.65 11.81 6.98
N ASN A 48 -6.36 10.51 6.84
CA ASN A 48 -7.38 9.43 6.81
C ASN A 48 -8.26 9.37 5.56
N SER A 49 -7.98 10.17 4.52
CA SER A 49 -8.60 10.06 3.21
C SER A 49 -8.35 8.69 2.57
N PHE A 50 -9.12 8.36 1.54
CA PHE A 50 -8.95 7.10 0.82
C PHE A 50 -7.52 6.96 0.29
N VAL A 51 -7.01 7.99 -0.39
CA VAL A 51 -5.66 7.96 -0.96
C VAL A 51 -4.58 7.97 0.12
N SER A 52 -4.80 8.65 1.26
CA SER A 52 -3.86 8.59 2.39
C SER A 52 -3.70 7.16 2.91
N LYS A 53 -4.80 6.42 3.09
CA LYS A 53 -4.76 5.02 3.56
C LYS A 53 -4.08 4.08 2.55
N ILE A 54 -4.34 4.27 1.26
CA ILE A 54 -3.67 3.51 0.19
C ILE A 54 -2.17 3.78 0.21
N SER A 55 -1.77 5.04 0.30
CA SER A 55 -0.35 5.44 0.38
C SER A 55 0.34 4.82 1.61
N GLN A 56 -0.28 4.88 2.79
CA GLN A 56 0.24 4.24 4.00
C GLN A 56 0.44 2.73 3.83
N LYS A 57 -0.55 2.03 3.25
CA LYS A 57 -0.47 0.59 3.00
C LYS A 57 0.65 0.26 2.00
N ALA A 58 0.78 1.04 0.93
CA ALA A 58 1.81 0.87 -0.09
C ALA A 58 3.22 1.09 0.48
N THR A 59 3.41 2.15 1.29
CA THR A 59 4.65 2.42 2.01
C THR A 59 5.01 1.27 2.96
N GLY A 60 4.03 0.74 3.70
CA GLY A 60 4.24 -0.42 4.57
C GLY A 60 4.73 -1.67 3.80
N ILE A 61 4.16 -1.91 2.61
CA ILE A 61 4.60 -3.00 1.72
C ILE A 61 6.02 -2.76 1.23
N SER A 62 6.32 -1.55 0.75
CA SER A 62 7.66 -1.18 0.27
C SER A 62 8.70 -1.37 1.36
N ASN A 63 8.42 -0.89 2.58
CA ASN A 63 9.32 -1.04 3.72
C ASN A 63 9.52 -2.52 4.10
N ALA A 64 8.45 -3.33 4.12
CA ALA A 64 8.57 -4.76 4.40
C ALA A 64 9.42 -5.49 3.34
N ALA A 65 9.22 -5.17 2.06
CA ALA A 65 10.01 -5.73 0.96
C ALA A 65 11.50 -5.35 1.08
N ASN A 66 11.79 -4.08 1.35
CA ASN A 66 13.16 -3.59 1.53
C ASN A 66 13.87 -4.24 2.73
N ARG A 67 13.13 -4.54 3.81
CA ARG A 67 13.70 -5.28 4.97
C ARG A 67 13.96 -6.74 4.62
N ALA A 68 13.06 -7.40 3.92
CA ALA A 68 13.26 -8.79 3.50
C ALA A 68 14.53 -8.95 2.63
N SER A 69 14.80 -8.01 1.72
CA SER A 69 16.03 -8.00 0.92
C SER A 69 17.30 -7.70 1.73
N ALA A 70 17.17 -7.05 2.89
CA ALA A 70 18.29 -6.79 3.78
C ALA A 70 18.60 -7.98 4.71
N THR A 71 17.60 -8.81 5.00
CA THR A 71 17.76 -10.00 5.88
C THR A 71 18.21 -11.24 5.11
N TYR A 72 17.75 -11.44 3.86
CA TYR A 72 18.09 -12.60 3.06
C TYR A 72 18.72 -12.22 1.72
N THR A 73 19.67 -13.02 1.25
CA THR A 73 20.21 -12.96 -0.10
C THR A 73 19.24 -13.59 -1.11
N ASN A 74 19.46 -13.36 -2.40
CA ASN A 74 18.67 -13.98 -3.47
C ASN A 74 18.71 -15.52 -3.48
N ASN A 75 19.66 -16.13 -2.76
CA ASN A 75 19.79 -17.57 -2.61
C ASN A 75 19.10 -18.09 -1.33
N GLY A 76 18.36 -17.24 -0.60
CA GLY A 76 17.61 -17.61 0.60
C GLY A 76 18.45 -17.73 1.87
N THR A 77 19.76 -17.45 1.81
CA THR A 77 20.63 -17.39 3.00
C THR A 77 20.56 -16.04 3.69
N TYR A 78 20.87 -15.97 4.98
CA TYR A 78 20.95 -14.68 5.70
C TYR A 78 21.98 -13.74 5.05
N SER A 79 21.74 -12.44 5.15
CA SER A 79 22.70 -11.43 4.74
C SER A 79 23.98 -11.52 5.58
N LYS A 80 25.10 -11.01 5.07
CA LYS A 80 26.41 -11.11 5.75
C LYS A 80 26.37 -10.50 7.15
N THR A 81 25.71 -9.36 7.31
CA THR A 81 25.59 -8.65 8.60
C THR A 81 24.77 -9.46 9.61
N ASP A 82 23.65 -10.04 9.18
CA ASP A 82 22.78 -10.84 10.05
C ASP A 82 23.38 -12.23 10.35
N SER A 83 24.14 -12.79 9.41
CA SER A 83 24.90 -14.04 9.61
C SER A 83 25.97 -13.89 10.68
N LEU A 84 26.67 -12.75 10.74
CA LEU A 84 27.69 -12.48 11.76
C LEU A 84 27.07 -12.35 13.16
N LEU A 85 25.89 -11.72 13.28
CA LEU A 85 25.17 -11.55 14.54
C LEU A 85 24.55 -12.86 15.08
N THR A 86 24.19 -13.78 14.19
CA THR A 86 23.66 -15.10 14.56
C THR A 86 24.77 -16.09 14.88
N SER A 87 25.89 -16.04 14.16
CA SER A 87 27.09 -16.84 14.44
C SER A 87 27.69 -16.51 15.82
N SER A 88 27.78 -15.23 16.18
CA SER A 88 28.40 -14.82 17.44
C SER A 88 27.61 -15.18 18.70
N LYS A 89 26.35 -15.64 18.56
CA LYS A 89 25.50 -16.08 19.68
C LYS A 89 25.51 -17.60 19.89
N ILE A 90 26.08 -18.37 18.97
CA ILE A 90 26.12 -19.84 19.06
C ILE A 90 27.45 -20.35 19.64
N ASP A 91 28.50 -19.52 19.63
CA ASP A 91 29.84 -19.91 20.13
C ASP A 91 30.09 -19.70 21.65
N GLU A 92 29.04 -19.57 22.48
CA GLU A 92 29.19 -19.34 23.94
C GLU A 92 28.62 -20.47 24.83
N GLU A 93 28.52 -21.70 24.31
CA GLU A 93 28.38 -22.91 25.14
C GLU A 93 29.44 -23.96 24.74
N VAL A 94 30.58 -23.94 25.43
CA VAL A 94 31.51 -25.08 25.54
C VAL A 94 32.03 -25.18 26.97
#